data_AF-A0A9P1IEY2-F1
#
_entry.id   AF-A0A9P1IEY2-F1
#
_cell.length_a   1.000
_cell.length_b   1.000
_cell.length_c   1.000
_cell.angle_alpha   90.00
_cell.angle_beta   90.00
_cell.angle_gamma   90.00
#
_symmetry.space_group_name_H-M   'P 1'
#
loop_
_entity.id
_entity.type
_entity.pdbx_description
1 polymer ?
#
loop_
_entity_poly.entity_id
_entity_poly.type
_entity_poly.pdbx_seq_one_letter_code
_entity_poly.pdbx_strand_id
1 'polypeptide(L)'
;MIESMWTENISQMIVIENSGKIQSLLIGGFIDWHYMISLVFGITNCYNNRVLREFPRSDSYTLCSRFQAKENLRIMNLVFRVLIIGLILIFIDLALLMIMVFGLLPDYAIPINTFIEFIIHLNPLLICPMLIYSVDQWFDFYLGFLIKKSEIAKRKRKNTKIENYDNEKERDLYFRQLEMSWM
;
A
#
# COMPACT_ATOMS: atom_id res chain seq x y z
N MET A 1 14.50 -30.26 -22.37
CA MET A 1 13.37 -29.69 -23.14
C MET A 1 12.63 -28.80 -22.17
N ILE A 2 12.89 -27.49 -22.21
CA ILE A 2 12.25 -26.52 -21.31
C ILE A 2 11.00 -26.06 -22.07
N GLU A 3 9.83 -26.54 -21.67
CA GLU A 3 8.57 -26.01 -22.19
C GLU A 3 8.51 -24.52 -21.88
N SER A 4 8.38 -23.69 -22.93
CA SER A 4 8.24 -22.26 -22.75
C SER A 4 6.80 -21.95 -22.33
N MET A 5 6.63 -21.01 -21.40
CA MET A 5 5.34 -20.68 -20.79
C MET A 5 4.27 -20.18 -21.78
N TRP A 6 4.66 -19.78 -22.99
CA TRP A 6 3.79 -19.09 -23.95
C TRP A 6 3.59 -19.83 -25.27
N THR A 7 4.50 -20.73 -25.65
CA THR A 7 4.35 -21.51 -26.88
C THR A 7 5.14 -22.80 -26.85
N GLU A 8 4.51 -23.88 -27.28
CA GLU A 8 5.18 -25.15 -27.56
C GLU A 8 5.97 -25.11 -28.88
N ASN A 9 5.69 -24.11 -29.73
CA ASN A 9 6.26 -24.02 -31.06
C ASN A 9 7.60 -23.29 -31.04
N ILE A 10 8.69 -24.03 -31.21
CA ILE A 10 10.08 -23.54 -31.17
C ILE A 10 10.30 -22.39 -32.18
N SER A 11 9.56 -22.37 -33.29
CA SER A 11 9.64 -21.31 -34.31
C SER A 11 9.13 -19.94 -33.85
N GLN A 12 8.31 -19.91 -32.78
CA GLN A 12 7.78 -18.70 -32.16
C GLN A 12 8.63 -18.25 -30.95
N MET A 13 9.64 -19.03 -30.55
CA MET A 13 10.50 -18.67 -29.43
C MET A 13 11.50 -17.59 -29.84
N ILE A 14 11.68 -16.60 -28.98
CA ILE A 14 12.71 -15.56 -29.15
C ILE A 14 14.07 -16.24 -29.10
N VAL A 15 14.77 -16.30 -30.23
CA VAL A 15 16.13 -16.83 -30.31
C VAL A 15 17.08 -15.76 -29.79
N ILE A 16 17.63 -16.01 -28.61
CA ILE A 16 18.58 -15.08 -27.97
C ILE A 16 19.96 -15.29 -28.59
N GLU A 17 20.35 -14.41 -29.50
CA GLU A 17 21.65 -14.44 -30.17
C GLU A 17 22.81 -14.05 -29.22
N ASN A 18 22.54 -13.27 -28.16
CA ASN A 18 23.54 -12.87 -27.17
C ASN A 18 22.93 -12.69 -25.76
N SER A 19 23.08 -13.72 -24.91
CA SER A 19 22.56 -13.75 -23.53
C SER A 19 23.20 -12.71 -22.60
N GLY A 20 24.46 -12.32 -22.84
CA GLY A 20 25.18 -11.36 -21.99
C GLY A 20 24.64 -9.92 -22.09
N LYS A 21 24.11 -9.53 -23.26
CA LYS A 21 23.48 -8.21 -23.44
C LYS A 21 22.18 -8.09 -22.66
N ILE A 22 21.40 -9.17 -22.59
CA ILE A 22 20.13 -9.19 -21.85
C ILE A 22 20.41 -9.12 -20.35
N GLN A 23 21.39 -9.89 -19.87
CA GLN A 23 21.80 -9.90 -18.46
C GLN A 23 22.27 -8.52 -17.97
N SER A 24 23.10 -7.83 -18.76
CA SER A 24 23.57 -6.48 -18.42
C SER A 24 22.44 -5.44 -18.41
N LEU A 25 21.49 -5.54 -19.34
CA LEU A 25 20.30 -4.68 -19.36
C LEU A 25 19.41 -4.90 -18.14
N LEU A 26 19.21 -6.16 -17.72
CA LEU A 26 18.43 -6.50 -16.53
C LEU A 26 19.07 -5.99 -15.24
N ILE A 27 20.39 -6.10 -15.09
CA ILE A 27 21.11 -5.56 -13.94
C ILE A 27 20.93 -4.03 -13.87
N GLY A 28 21.08 -3.34 -14.99
CA GLY A 28 20.90 -1.89 -15.06
C GLY A 28 19.48 -1.48 -14.63
N GLY A 29 18.47 -2.12 -15.23
CA GLY A 29 17.06 -1.86 -14.88
C GLY A 29 16.74 -2.16 -13.41
N PHE A 30 17.32 -3.22 -12.84
CA PHE A 30 17.12 -3.56 -11.43
C PHE A 30 17.69 -2.50 -10.48
N ILE A 31 18.88 -1.97 -10.79
CA ILE A 31 19.52 -0.92 -9.99
C ILE A 31 18.73 0.39 -10.11
N ASP A 32 18.35 0.79 -11.32
CA ASP A 32 17.54 1.98 -11.56
C ASP A 32 16.21 1.91 -10.80
N TRP A 33 15.59 0.73 -10.80
CA TRP A 33 14.32 0.52 -10.14
C TRP A 33 14.43 0.54 -8.60
N HIS A 34 15.46 -0.09 -8.03
CA HIS A 34 15.77 0.01 -6.59
C HIS A 34 16.02 1.47 -6.16
N TYR A 35 16.72 2.24 -7.00
CA TYR A 35 16.94 3.66 -6.77
C TYR A 35 15.63 4.45 -6.75
N MET A 36 14.75 4.23 -7.74
CA MET A 36 13.45 4.92 -7.80
C MET A 36 12.59 4.67 -6.56
N ILE A 37 12.59 3.46 -6.00
CA ILE A 37 11.85 3.15 -4.77
C ILE A 37 12.44 3.83 -3.55
N SER A 38 13.76 3.78 -3.42
CA SER A 38 14.46 4.44 -2.33
C SER A 38 14.16 5.94 -2.31
N LEU A 39 14.10 6.55 -3.50
CA LEU A 39 13.74 7.95 -3.69
C LEU A 39 12.28 8.24 -3.32
N VAL A 40 11.32 7.44 -3.81
CA VAL A 40 9.89 7.60 -3.47
C VAL A 40 9.66 7.45 -1.96
N PHE A 41 10.31 6.46 -1.33
CA PHE A 41 10.24 6.27 0.12
C PHE A 41 10.82 7.46 0.89
N GLY A 42 11.99 7.96 0.46
CA GLY A 42 12.63 9.13 1.05
C GLY A 42 11.76 10.38 0.97
N ILE A 43 11.26 10.72 -0.24
CA ILE A 43 10.40 11.90 -0.46
C ILE A 43 9.11 11.80 0.35
N THR A 44 8.48 10.62 0.37
CA THR A 44 7.27 10.37 1.15
C THR A 44 7.50 10.63 2.64
N ASN A 45 8.59 10.09 3.19
CA ASN A 45 8.91 10.25 4.60
C ASN A 45 9.24 11.71 4.94
N CYS A 46 9.97 12.41 4.06
CA CYS A 46 10.26 13.84 4.21
C CYS A 46 8.98 14.68 4.17
N TYR A 47 8.09 14.43 3.20
CA TYR A 47 6.81 15.13 3.08
C TYR A 47 5.94 14.92 4.32
N ASN A 48 5.77 13.67 4.75
CA ASN A 48 4.96 13.33 5.91
C ASN A 48 5.51 14.00 7.19
N ASN A 49 6.82 13.95 7.42
CA ASN A 49 7.46 14.62 8.55
C ASN A 49 7.39 16.15 8.48
N ARG A 50 7.48 16.73 7.28
CA ARG A 50 7.36 18.17 7.08
C ARG A 50 5.95 18.65 7.41
N VAL A 51 4.95 17.98 6.85
CA VAL A 51 3.54 18.31 7.09
C VAL A 51 3.20 18.16 8.59
N LEU A 52 3.71 17.11 9.25
CA LEU A 52 3.57 16.93 10.71
C LEU A 52 4.22 18.06 11.52
N ARG A 53 5.29 18.69 11.03
CA ARG A 53 5.98 19.82 11.68
C ARG A 53 5.31 21.16 11.39
N GLU A 54 4.81 21.34 10.18
CA GLU A 54 4.14 22.57 9.73
C GLU A 54 2.72 22.70 10.30
N PHE A 55 2.05 21.59 10.67
CA PHE A 55 0.80 21.68 11.42
C PHE A 55 1.05 22.31 12.79
N PRO A 56 0.64 23.58 12.99
CA PRO A 56 0.99 24.29 14.19
C PRO A 56 0.15 23.75 15.34
N ARG A 57 0.79 23.60 16.50
CA ARG A 57 0.13 23.53 17.82
C ARG A 57 -0.54 24.88 18.19
N SER A 58 -0.99 25.70 17.23
CA SER A 58 -1.60 26.99 17.53
C SER A 58 -3.12 26.88 17.54
N ASP A 59 -3.73 27.43 18.58
CA ASP A 59 -5.17 27.48 18.81
C ASP A 59 -5.91 28.40 17.81
N SER A 60 -5.22 28.92 16.79
CA SER A 60 -5.73 29.88 15.80
C SER A 60 -6.41 29.24 14.59
N TYR A 61 -6.44 27.91 14.50
CA TYR A 61 -7.06 27.19 13.39
C TYR A 61 -8.42 26.65 13.80
N THR A 62 -9.41 26.79 12.91
CA THR A 62 -10.73 26.17 13.14
C THR A 62 -10.57 24.67 13.29
N LEU A 63 -11.36 24.08 14.21
CA LEU A 63 -11.32 22.64 14.47
C LEU A 63 -11.54 21.82 13.18
N CYS A 64 -12.40 22.32 12.29
CA CYS A 64 -12.69 21.70 11.00
C CYS A 64 -11.43 21.58 10.13
N SER A 65 -10.62 22.65 10.02
CA SER A 65 -9.36 22.62 9.27
C SER A 65 -8.38 21.59 9.85
N ARG A 66 -8.30 21.45 11.17
CA ARG A 66 -7.43 20.45 11.83
C ARG A 66 -7.89 19.02 11.55
N PHE A 67 -9.19 18.76 11.57
CA PHE A 67 -9.75 17.45 11.23
C PHE A 67 -9.51 17.09 9.76
N GLN A 68 -9.79 18.02 8.83
CA GLN A 68 -9.55 17.81 7.41
C GLN A 68 -8.08 17.48 7.13
N ALA A 69 -7.17 18.22 7.75
CA ALA A 69 -5.75 18.05 7.48
C ALA A 69 -5.17 16.76 8.09
N LYS A 70 -5.65 16.38 9.29
CA LYS A 70 -5.32 15.08 9.91
C LYS A 70 -5.84 13.91 9.08
N GLU A 71 -7.03 14.03 8.51
CA GLU A 71 -7.61 13.00 7.65
C GLU A 71 -6.90 12.93 6.30
N ASN A 72 -6.57 14.06 5.68
CA ASN A 72 -5.78 14.12 4.45
C ASN A 72 -4.39 13.49 4.64
N LEU A 73 -3.74 13.71 5.78
CA LEU A 73 -2.48 13.05 6.12
C LEU A 73 -2.63 11.52 6.22
N ARG A 74 -3.73 11.02 6.78
CA ARG A 74 -3.99 9.57 6.86
C ARG A 74 -4.17 8.97 5.47
N ILE A 75 -4.97 9.61 4.62
CA ILE A 75 -5.22 9.17 3.24
C ILE A 75 -3.91 9.18 2.43
N MET A 76 -3.10 10.23 2.56
CA MET A 76 -1.79 10.28 1.89
C MET A 76 -0.87 9.15 2.36
N ASN A 77 -0.79 8.89 3.67
CA ASN A 77 0.00 7.78 4.21
C ASN A 77 -0.51 6.41 3.72
N LEU A 78 -1.82 6.24 3.62
CA LEU A 78 -2.46 5.07 3.02
C LEU A 78 -2.01 4.88 1.56
N VAL A 79 -2.19 5.91 0.74
CA VAL A 79 -1.83 5.88 -0.70
C VAL A 79 -0.36 5.49 -0.86
N PHE A 80 0.55 6.10 -0.09
CA PHE A 80 1.96 5.74 -0.18
C PHE A 80 2.28 4.32 0.28
N ARG A 81 1.62 3.80 1.32
CA ARG A 81 1.82 2.41 1.76
C ARG A 81 1.39 1.40 0.68
N VAL A 82 0.24 1.64 0.03
CA VAL A 82 -0.24 0.81 -1.07
C VAL A 82 0.72 0.86 -2.25
N LEU A 83 1.19 2.06 -2.62
CA LEU A 83 2.19 2.23 -3.67
C LEU A 83 3.49 1.50 -3.36
N ILE A 84 4.00 1.58 -2.12
CA ILE A 84 5.22 0.89 -1.71
C ILE A 84 5.06 -0.64 -1.83
N ILE A 85 3.93 -1.19 -1.38
CA ILE A 85 3.69 -2.64 -1.48
C ILE A 85 3.59 -3.07 -2.95
N GLY A 86 2.84 -2.33 -3.77
CA GLY A 86 2.74 -2.62 -5.20
C GLY A 86 4.09 -2.56 -5.90
N LEU A 87 4.94 -1.58 -5.53
CA LEU A 87 6.31 -1.51 -6.00
C LEU A 87 7.09 -2.74 -5.54
N ILE A 88 7.14 -3.08 -4.25
CA ILE A 88 7.86 -4.26 -3.74
C ILE A 88 7.47 -5.55 -4.47
N LEU A 89 6.20 -5.76 -4.82
CA LEU A 89 5.78 -6.95 -5.59
C LEU A 89 6.44 -7.01 -6.97
N ILE A 90 6.46 -5.87 -7.68
CA ILE A 90 7.17 -5.75 -8.96
C ILE A 90 8.68 -5.98 -8.78
N PHE A 91 9.28 -5.62 -7.63
CA PHE A 91 10.70 -5.93 -7.35
C PHE A 91 10.95 -7.42 -7.36
N ILE A 92 10.08 -8.13 -6.64
CA ILE A 92 10.21 -9.55 -6.39
C ILE A 92 10.10 -10.28 -7.72
N ASP A 93 9.16 -9.88 -8.58
CA ASP A 93 9.03 -10.40 -9.93
C ASP A 93 10.29 -10.17 -10.76
N LEU A 94 10.84 -8.94 -10.76
CA LEU A 94 12.07 -8.63 -11.48
C LEU A 94 13.29 -9.39 -10.93
N ALA A 95 13.36 -9.61 -9.62
CA ALA A 95 14.42 -10.39 -8.99
C ALA A 95 14.35 -11.88 -9.37
N LEU A 96 13.14 -12.45 -9.40
CA LEU A 96 12.91 -13.84 -9.81
C LEU A 96 13.22 -14.05 -11.30
N LEU A 97 12.82 -13.09 -12.14
CA LEU A 97 13.20 -13.07 -13.56
C LEU A 97 14.72 -12.99 -13.73
N MET A 98 15.39 -12.18 -12.90
CA MET A 98 16.85 -12.09 -12.90
C MET A 98 17.49 -13.45 -12.57
N ILE A 99 17.05 -14.12 -11.50
CA ILE A 99 17.53 -15.46 -11.11
C ILE A 99 17.36 -16.47 -12.26
N MET A 100 16.23 -16.41 -12.98
CA MET A 100 15.96 -17.29 -14.11
C MET A 100 16.89 -17.01 -15.30
N VAL A 101 17.12 -15.75 -15.66
CA VAL A 101 17.96 -15.35 -16.81
C VAL A 101 19.46 -15.59 -16.56
N PHE A 102 19.92 -15.51 -15.31
CA PHE A 102 21.28 -15.89 -14.96
C PHE A 102 21.47 -17.41 -14.87
N GLY A 103 20.40 -18.20 -14.99
CA GLY A 103 20.47 -19.66 -14.91
C GLY A 103 20.97 -20.14 -13.54
N LEU A 104 20.72 -19.36 -12.48
CA LEU A 104 21.25 -19.66 -11.14
C LEU A 104 20.63 -20.95 -10.56
N LEU A 105 19.39 -21.25 -10.93
CA LEU A 105 18.60 -22.39 -10.45
C LEU A 105 17.82 -23.04 -11.61
N PRO A 106 18.48 -23.79 -12.51
CA PRO A 106 17.83 -24.36 -13.69
C PRO A 106 16.78 -25.43 -13.33
N ASP A 107 17.01 -26.20 -12.26
CA ASP A 107 16.09 -27.25 -11.81
C ASP A 107 14.78 -26.70 -11.22
N TYR A 108 14.80 -25.43 -10.78
CA TYR A 108 13.65 -24.75 -10.20
C TYR A 108 12.98 -23.76 -11.17
N ALA A 109 13.30 -23.82 -12.47
CA ALA A 109 12.73 -22.89 -13.45
C ALA A 109 11.20 -22.96 -13.49
N ILE A 110 10.61 -24.18 -13.48
CA ILE A 110 9.16 -24.39 -13.49
C ILE A 110 8.49 -23.79 -12.24
N PRO A 111 8.89 -24.15 -10.99
CA PRO A 111 8.24 -23.59 -9.80
C PRO A 111 8.47 -22.07 -9.64
N ILE A 112 9.63 -21.53 -10.04
CA ILE A 112 9.89 -20.08 -10.03
C ILE A 112 8.92 -19.37 -10.98
N ASN A 113 8.72 -19.92 -12.17
CA ASN A 113 7.86 -19.35 -13.19
C ASN A 113 6.38 -19.37 -12.78
N THR A 114 5.92 -20.49 -12.20
CA THR A 114 4.59 -20.58 -11.58
C THR A 114 4.42 -19.57 -10.44
N PHE A 115 5.47 -19.31 -9.66
CA PHE A 115 5.41 -18.32 -8.59
C PHE A 115 5.31 -16.88 -9.11
N ILE A 116 6.02 -16.54 -10.20
CA ILE A 116 5.87 -15.26 -10.91
C ILE A 116 4.41 -15.09 -11.40
N GLU A 117 3.85 -16.13 -12.00
CA GLU A 117 2.46 -16.12 -12.47
C GLU A 117 1.46 -15.92 -11.30
N PHE A 118 1.72 -16.55 -10.16
CA PHE A 118 0.96 -16.28 -8.93
C PHE A 118 1.08 -14.81 -8.51
N ILE A 119 2.27 -14.22 -8.43
CA ILE A 119 2.40 -12.82 -7.99
C ILE A 119 1.65 -11.87 -8.94
N ILE A 120 1.79 -12.05 -10.25
CA ILE A 120 1.14 -11.21 -11.27
C ILE A 120 -0.38 -11.32 -11.19
N HIS A 121 -0.94 -12.53 -11.04
CA HIS A 121 -2.39 -12.73 -11.02
C HIS A 121 -3.02 -12.50 -9.64
N LEU A 122 -2.29 -12.69 -8.55
CA LEU A 122 -2.77 -12.44 -7.18
C LEU A 122 -2.60 -10.97 -6.75
N ASN A 123 -1.98 -10.12 -7.58
CA ASN A 123 -1.76 -8.70 -7.29
C ASN A 123 -3.02 -7.97 -6.76
N PRO A 124 -4.21 -8.12 -7.40
CA PRO A 124 -5.45 -7.51 -6.88
C PRO A 124 -5.86 -8.06 -5.51
N LEU A 125 -5.61 -9.34 -5.24
CA LEU A 125 -5.89 -9.97 -3.94
C LEU A 125 -4.91 -9.55 -2.86
N LEU A 126 -3.74 -8.99 -3.20
CA LEU A 126 -2.81 -8.40 -2.23
C LEU A 126 -3.07 -6.91 -2.02
N ILE A 127 -3.44 -6.19 -3.09
CA ILE A 127 -3.74 -4.75 -3.04
C ILE A 127 -5.08 -4.49 -2.35
N CYS A 128 -6.12 -5.30 -2.60
CA CYS A 128 -7.45 -5.10 -2.02
C CYS A 128 -7.48 -5.22 -0.48
N PRO A 129 -6.91 -6.26 0.17
CA PRO A 129 -6.81 -6.30 1.62
C PRO A 129 -6.01 -5.11 2.15
N MET A 130 -4.95 -4.68 1.48
CA MET A 130 -4.18 -3.53 1.92
C MET A 130 -5.01 -2.23 1.92
N LEU A 131 -5.85 -2.04 0.90
CA LEU A 131 -6.80 -0.92 0.85
C LEU A 131 -7.82 -1.00 2.00
N ILE A 132 -8.33 -2.20 2.30
CA ILE A 132 -9.29 -2.43 3.39
C ILE A 132 -8.65 -2.19 4.76
N TYR A 133 -7.43 -2.70 4.97
CA TYR A 133 -6.67 -2.53 6.22
C TYR A 133 -6.30 -1.08 6.50
N SER A 134 -6.15 -0.28 5.46
CA SER A 134 -5.66 1.08 5.65
C SER A 134 -6.75 2.09 6.00
N VAL A 135 -8.02 1.72 5.89
CA VAL A 135 -9.12 2.52 6.38
C VAL A 135 -9.71 1.79 7.58
N ASP A 136 -9.44 2.28 8.80
CA ASP A 136 -9.87 1.64 10.06
C ASP A 136 -11.37 1.32 10.06
N GLN A 137 -12.19 2.21 9.47
CA GLN A 137 -13.64 2.04 9.33
C GLN A 137 -14.03 0.85 8.45
N TRP A 138 -13.26 0.59 7.39
CA TRP A 138 -13.52 -0.49 6.43
C TRP A 138 -12.99 -1.81 6.97
N PHE A 139 -11.84 -1.79 7.65
CA PHE A 139 -11.31 -2.95 8.36
C PHE A 139 -12.29 -3.45 9.42
N ASP A 140 -12.84 -2.56 10.25
CA ASP A 140 -13.82 -2.94 11.28
C ASP A 140 -15.12 -3.50 10.67
N PHE A 141 -15.56 -2.95 9.54
CA PHE A 141 -16.71 -3.47 8.79
C PHE A 141 -16.42 -4.86 8.19
N TYR A 142 -15.28 -5.03 7.54
CA TYR A 142 -14.85 -6.29 6.94
C TYR A 142 -14.66 -7.39 7.98
N LEU A 143 -14.03 -7.06 9.12
CA LEU A 143 -13.88 -7.98 10.24
C LEU A 143 -15.23 -8.30 10.89
N GLY A 144 -16.16 -7.34 10.95
CA GLY A 144 -17.53 -7.56 11.42
C GLY A 144 -18.40 -8.39 10.47
N PHE A 145 -18.08 -8.41 9.17
CA PHE A 145 -18.70 -9.27 8.17
C PHE A 145 -18.16 -10.71 8.24
N LEU A 146 -16.84 -10.88 8.37
CA LEU A 146 -16.19 -12.21 8.48
C LEU A 146 -16.39 -12.86 9.85
N ILE A 147 -16.23 -12.08 10.92
CA ILE A 147 -16.48 -12.50 12.29
C ILE A 147 -17.82 -11.91 12.66
N LYS A 148 -18.87 -12.75 12.70
CA LYS A 148 -20.15 -12.40 13.33
C LYS A 148 -19.85 -11.99 14.77
N LYS A 149 -19.59 -10.71 15.03
CA LYS A 149 -19.24 -10.22 16.37
C LYS A 149 -20.44 -10.52 17.26
N SER A 150 -20.30 -11.54 18.11
CA SER A 150 -21.22 -11.73 19.23
C SER A 150 -21.28 -10.43 20.02
N GLU A 151 -22.46 -10.10 20.53
CA GLU A 151 -22.81 -8.79 21.10
C GLU A 151 -21.99 -8.35 22.33
N ILE A 152 -20.92 -9.07 22.66
CA ILE A 152 -20.05 -8.91 23.83
C ILE A 152 -19.31 -7.56 23.81
N ALA A 153 -19.05 -6.98 22.63
CA ALA A 153 -18.36 -5.69 22.51
C ALA A 153 -19.21 -4.47 22.96
N LYS A 154 -20.55 -4.59 23.05
CA LYS A 154 -21.41 -3.50 23.54
C LYS A 154 -21.18 -3.16 25.01
N ARG A 155 -20.55 -4.04 25.81
CA ARG A 155 -20.29 -3.83 27.24
C ARG A 155 -19.03 -3.00 27.56
N LYS A 156 -18.04 -2.89 26.67
CA LYS A 156 -16.77 -2.21 26.99
C LYS A 156 -16.73 -0.70 26.69
N ARG A 157 -17.68 -0.17 25.91
CA ARG A 157 -17.70 1.27 25.55
C ARG A 157 -18.13 2.21 26.69
N LYS A 158 -18.48 1.70 27.88
CA LYS A 158 -18.93 2.52 29.01
C LYS A 158 -17.81 3.01 29.95
N ASN A 159 -16.57 2.52 29.81
CA ASN A 159 -15.51 2.77 30.82
C ASN A 159 -14.30 3.62 30.38
N THR A 160 -14.29 4.22 29.19
CA THR A 160 -13.29 5.25 28.86
C THR A 160 -13.91 6.63 29.03
N LYS A 161 -14.13 7.03 30.29
CA LYS A 161 -14.45 8.40 30.69
C LYS A 161 -13.17 9.08 31.19
N ILE A 162 -12.21 9.34 30.31
CA ILE A 162 -11.12 10.30 30.56
C ILE A 162 -10.83 10.97 29.20
N GLU A 163 -10.96 12.31 29.14
CA GLU A 163 -10.77 13.25 28.00
C GLU A 163 -11.94 13.55 27.01
N ASN A 164 -13.21 13.58 27.47
CA ASN A 164 -14.34 13.97 26.60
C ASN A 164 -15.11 15.24 26.96
N TYR A 165 -14.76 15.94 28.05
CA TYR A 165 -15.58 17.08 28.50
C TYR A 165 -15.42 18.34 27.64
N ASP A 166 -14.23 18.61 27.09
CA ASP A 166 -13.98 19.75 26.19
C ASP A 166 -14.32 19.44 24.73
N ASN A 167 -13.98 18.25 24.24
CA ASN A 167 -14.21 17.86 22.83
C ASN A 167 -15.70 17.76 22.48
N GLU A 168 -16.57 17.43 23.44
CA GLU A 168 -18.01 17.35 23.24
C GLU A 168 -18.66 18.74 23.15
N LYS A 169 -18.23 19.68 24.00
CA LYS A 169 -18.64 21.09 23.93
C LYS A 169 -18.20 21.77 22.65
N GLU A 170 -16.97 21.53 22.18
CA GLU A 170 -16.49 22.09 20.91
C GLU A 170 -17.30 21.55 19.73
N ARG A 171 -17.49 20.22 19.66
CA ARG A 171 -18.23 19.56 18.57
C ARG A 171 -19.65 20.12 18.42
N ASP A 172 -20.36 20.29 19.53
CA ASP A 172 -21.73 20.80 19.56
C ASP A 172 -21.80 22.29 19.16
N LEU A 173 -20.75 23.07 19.43
CA LEU A 173 -20.64 24.46 19.00
C LEU A 173 -20.59 24.56 17.46
N TYR A 174 -19.84 23.67 16.81
CA TYR A 174 -19.71 23.65 15.34
C TYR A 174 -20.98 23.17 14.64
N PHE A 175 -21.69 22.18 15.20
CA PHE A 175 -22.98 21.76 14.65
C PHE A 175 -24.04 22.87 14.73
N ARG A 176 -24.04 23.65 15.81
CA ARG A 176 -24.91 24.84 15.93
C ARG A 176 -24.54 25.95 14.95
N GLN A 177 -23.25 26.22 14.76
CA GLN A 177 -22.81 27.21 13.77
C GLN A 177 -23.20 26.81 12.35
N LEU A 178 -23.09 25.51 12.02
CA LEU A 178 -23.57 24.98 10.76
C LEU A 178 -25.08 25.23 10.64
N GLU A 179 -25.88 24.76 11.60
CA GLU A 179 -27.34 24.93 11.61
C GLU A 179 -27.78 26.40 11.45
N MET A 180 -27.09 27.34 12.10
CA MET A 180 -27.34 28.78 11.96
C MET A 180 -26.91 29.37 10.62
N SER A 181 -26.02 28.72 9.86
CA SER A 181 -25.61 29.16 8.50
C SER A 181 -26.53 28.65 7.39
N TRP A 182 -27.38 27.67 7.70
CA TRP A 182 -28.38 27.11 6.78
C TRP A 182 -29.80 27.65 7.00
N MET A 183 -30.01 28.51 8.01
CA MET A 183 -31.22 29.33 8.21
C MET A 183 -31.00 30.76 7.76
#